data_AF-A0A9D5ENC8-F1
#
_entry.id   AF-A0A9D5ENC8-F1
#
_cell.length_a   1.000
_cell.length_b   1.000
_cell.length_c   1.000
_cell.angle_alpha   90.00
_cell.angle_beta   90.00
_cell.angle_gamma   90.00
#
_symmetry.space_group_name_H-M   'P 1'
#
loop_
_entity.id
_entity.type
_entity.pdbx_description
1 polymer ?
#
loop_
_entity_poly.entity_id
_entity_poly.type
_entity_poly.pdbx_seq_one_letter_code
_entity_poly.pdbx_strand_id
1 'polypeptide(L)'
;MFHLRQRHGTATVRPHSARPGNHTLPTAFRFRPETVEAAALDPHARDPKLARLEAILLLADEPLPARRLAEAADLADAAEARAMVDRLHELYDADGSAFQIEEIAGGYQLLTRPRYHPWLARLKRTGHELKLTPATLETLAVIAYKQPIMRAEVEKVRGVACGEVVRQLMERGLVRVAGRHDSLGRPQLYSTTKKFLQAFGLNAIKDLPEVEALRNPGS
;
A
#
# COMPACT_ATOMS: atom_id res chain seq x y z
N MET A 1 -52.06 -15.77 -30.80
CA MET A 1 -50.88 -15.86 -31.70
C MET A 1 -49.70 -15.26 -30.93
N PHE A 2 -49.06 -15.96 -29.97
CA PHE A 2 -47.95 -16.94 -30.13
C PHE A 2 -46.91 -16.44 -31.15
N HIS A 3 -45.61 -16.25 -30.88
CA HIS A 3 -44.80 -16.41 -29.68
C HIS A 3 -43.46 -15.68 -29.89
N LEU A 4 -42.86 -15.22 -28.80
CA LEU A 4 -41.47 -14.81 -28.61
C LEU A 4 -40.49 -15.83 -29.25
N ARG A 5 -39.44 -15.39 -29.95
CA ARG A 5 -38.23 -16.22 -30.13
C ARG A 5 -36.95 -15.42 -30.00
N GLN A 6 -36.36 -15.55 -28.81
CA GLN A 6 -34.99 -15.21 -28.49
C GLN A 6 -34.03 -15.84 -29.51
N ARG A 7 -33.13 -15.05 -30.10
CA ARG A 7 -31.95 -15.57 -30.78
C ARG A 7 -30.80 -15.59 -29.77
N HIS A 8 -30.61 -16.74 -29.13
CA HIS A 8 -29.36 -17.03 -28.44
C HIS A 8 -28.23 -17.03 -29.46
N GLY A 9 -27.23 -16.17 -29.26
CA GLY A 9 -25.97 -16.23 -30.00
C GLY A 9 -25.23 -17.52 -29.64
N THR A 10 -25.27 -18.49 -30.53
CA THR A 10 -24.42 -19.68 -30.44
C THR A 10 -22.98 -19.26 -30.72
N ALA A 11 -22.16 -19.16 -29.67
CA ALA A 11 -20.71 -19.11 -29.81
C ALA A 11 -20.25 -20.44 -30.42
N THR A 12 -20.08 -20.49 -31.73
CA THR A 12 -19.50 -21.64 -32.42
C THR A 12 -18.02 -21.69 -32.08
N VAL A 13 -17.63 -22.69 -31.28
CA VAL A 13 -16.23 -23.01 -31.02
C VAL A 13 -15.56 -23.28 -32.36
N ARG A 14 -14.60 -22.43 -32.75
CA ARG A 14 -13.88 -22.59 -34.02
C ARG A 14 -13.19 -23.96 -34.03
N PRO A 15 -13.29 -24.72 -35.13
CA PRO A 15 -12.63 -26.01 -35.27
C PRO A 15 -11.11 -25.84 -35.10
N HIS A 16 -10.44 -26.85 -34.53
CA HIS A 16 -9.02 -26.78 -34.17
C HIS A 16 -8.12 -26.42 -35.37
N SER A 17 -8.51 -26.82 -36.58
CA SER A 17 -7.86 -26.52 -37.86
C SER A 17 -7.98 -25.07 -38.33
N ALA A 18 -8.90 -24.28 -37.76
CA ALA A 18 -9.12 -22.87 -38.08
C ALA A 18 -8.59 -21.92 -37.00
N ARG A 19 -7.83 -22.46 -36.03
CA ARG A 19 -7.07 -21.64 -35.07
C ARG A 19 -5.82 -21.12 -35.78
N PRO A 20 -5.38 -19.87 -35.54
CA PRO A 20 -4.07 -19.44 -35.98
C PRO A 20 -3.03 -20.46 -35.47
N GLY A 21 -2.19 -20.97 -36.37
CA GLY A 21 -1.16 -21.94 -36.01
C GLY A 21 -0.28 -21.38 -34.89
N ASN A 22 0.28 -22.25 -34.05
CA ASN A 22 1.16 -21.84 -32.96
C ASN A 22 2.48 -21.33 -33.56
N HIS A 23 2.50 -20.07 -34.00
CA HIS A 23 3.68 -19.43 -34.54
C HIS A 23 4.55 -19.03 -33.37
N THR A 24 5.84 -19.36 -33.46
CA THR A 24 6.81 -18.94 -32.47
C THR A 24 6.77 -17.41 -32.38
N LEU A 25 6.62 -16.87 -31.17
CA LEU A 25 6.57 -15.43 -30.96
C LEU A 25 7.75 -14.74 -31.67
N PRO A 26 7.57 -13.52 -32.20
CA PRO A 26 8.67 -12.75 -32.76
C PRO A 26 9.81 -12.65 -31.74
N THR A 27 11.06 -12.60 -32.20
CA THR A 27 12.25 -12.62 -31.31
C THR A 27 12.21 -11.51 -30.25
N ALA A 28 11.58 -10.37 -30.54
CA ALA A 28 11.37 -9.28 -29.59
C ALA A 28 10.49 -9.63 -28.39
N PHE A 29 9.66 -10.67 -28.48
CA PHE A 29 8.77 -11.15 -27.42
C PHE A 29 9.21 -12.51 -26.86
N ARG A 30 10.36 -13.03 -27.29
CA ARG A 30 10.92 -14.24 -26.71
C ARG A 30 11.67 -13.87 -25.44
N PHE A 31 11.40 -14.61 -24.36
CA PHE A 31 12.25 -14.56 -23.19
C PHE A 31 13.67 -14.96 -23.60
N ARG A 32 14.64 -14.09 -23.32
CA ARG A 32 16.05 -14.44 -23.47
C ARG A 32 16.33 -15.54 -22.44
N PRO A 33 16.91 -16.69 -22.83
CA PRO A 33 17.29 -17.69 -21.84
C PRO A 33 18.22 -17.04 -20.82
N GLU A 34 17.86 -17.14 -19.53
CA GLU A 34 18.69 -16.65 -18.44
C GLU A 34 20.02 -17.41 -18.48
N THR A 35 21.05 -16.73 -18.92
CA THR A 35 22.42 -17.26 -18.88
C THR A 35 22.88 -17.11 -17.45
N VAL A 36 22.73 -18.19 -16.68
CA VAL A 36 23.03 -18.30 -15.24
C VAL A 36 24.49 -17.95 -14.91
N GLU A 37 25.36 -17.97 -15.93
CA GLU A 37 26.81 -17.93 -15.80
C GLU A 37 27.40 -16.51 -15.57
N ALA A 38 26.67 -15.45 -15.91
CA ALA A 38 27.17 -14.07 -15.78
C ALA A 38 26.93 -13.43 -14.39
N ALA A 39 26.15 -14.05 -13.51
CA ALA A 39 25.75 -13.47 -12.24
C ALA A 39 26.79 -13.62 -11.10
N ALA A 40 27.79 -14.50 -11.26
CA ALA A 40 28.66 -14.91 -10.15
C ALA A 40 29.68 -13.83 -9.69
N LEU A 41 29.83 -12.73 -10.43
CA LEU A 41 30.82 -11.68 -10.17
C LEU A 41 30.23 -10.26 -10.02
N ASP A 42 28.91 -10.12 -10.15
CA ASP A 42 28.25 -8.82 -10.01
C ASP A 42 27.87 -8.58 -8.52
N PRO A 43 28.42 -7.55 -7.85
CA PRO A 43 28.03 -7.18 -6.49
C PRO A 43 26.53 -6.91 -6.35
N HIS A 44 25.86 -6.62 -7.47
CA HIS A 44 24.43 -6.33 -7.55
C HIS A 44 23.60 -7.51 -8.04
N ALA A 45 24.21 -8.69 -8.26
CA ALA A 45 23.49 -9.89 -8.63
C ALA A 45 22.42 -10.24 -7.56
N ARG A 46 21.21 -10.50 -8.04
CA ARG A 46 20.14 -11.04 -7.20
C ARG A 46 20.27 -12.55 -7.18
N ASP A 47 20.42 -13.13 -5.99
CA ASP A 47 20.22 -14.57 -5.87
C ASP A 47 18.75 -14.93 -6.19
N PRO A 48 18.45 -16.19 -6.55
CA PRO A 48 17.10 -16.57 -6.97
C PRO A 48 16.00 -16.31 -5.93
N LYS A 49 16.31 -16.33 -4.63
CA LYS A 49 15.33 -16.04 -3.56
C LYS A 49 15.07 -14.53 -3.50
N LEU A 50 16.14 -13.75 -3.52
CA LEU A 50 16.09 -12.28 -3.51
C LEU A 50 15.33 -11.74 -4.72
N ALA A 51 15.56 -12.31 -5.91
CA ALA A 51 14.85 -11.95 -7.14
C ALA A 51 13.34 -12.24 -7.06
N ARG A 52 12.92 -13.37 -6.47
CA ARG A 52 11.49 -13.67 -6.25
C ARG A 52 10.86 -12.65 -5.31
N LEU A 53 11.52 -12.36 -4.20
CA LEU A 53 11.04 -11.38 -3.22
C LEU A 53 10.92 -9.98 -3.82
N GLU A 54 11.92 -9.54 -4.58
CA GLU A 54 11.91 -8.28 -5.33
C GLU A 54 10.73 -8.21 -6.32
N ALA A 55 10.49 -9.27 -7.09
CA ALA A 55 9.36 -9.34 -8.02
C ALA A 55 8.00 -9.27 -7.30
N ILE A 56 7.87 -9.90 -6.15
CA ILE A 56 6.65 -9.84 -5.33
C ILE A 56 6.43 -8.42 -4.78
N LEU A 57 7.47 -7.78 -4.25
CA LEU A 57 7.39 -6.41 -3.76
C LEU A 57 7.05 -5.42 -4.87
N LEU A 58 7.59 -5.62 -6.08
CA LEU A 58 7.28 -4.80 -7.25
C LEU A 58 5.81 -4.93 -7.70
N LEU A 59 5.23 -6.13 -7.58
CA LEU A 59 3.83 -6.40 -7.93
C LEU A 59 2.85 -5.94 -6.84
N ALA A 60 3.30 -5.78 -5.60
CA ALA A 60 2.43 -5.49 -4.47
C ALA A 60 1.85 -4.07 -4.51
N ASP A 61 0.53 -3.97 -4.66
CA ASP A 61 -0.19 -2.69 -4.60
C ASP A 61 -0.36 -2.13 -3.16
N GLU A 62 -0.18 -2.98 -2.15
CA GLU A 62 -0.27 -2.64 -0.72
C GLU A 62 0.92 -3.22 0.07
N PRO A 63 1.27 -2.64 1.25
CA PRO A 63 2.33 -3.19 2.09
C PRO A 63 2.09 -4.64 2.51
N LEU A 64 3.08 -5.51 2.30
CA LEU A 64 2.99 -6.93 2.61
C LEU A 64 3.75 -7.26 3.91
N PRO A 65 3.11 -7.91 4.91
CA PRO A 65 3.82 -8.32 6.12
C PRO A 65 4.87 -9.39 5.82
N ALA A 66 5.96 -9.42 6.59
CA ALA A 66 7.08 -10.36 6.42
C ALA A 66 6.66 -11.83 6.24
N ARG A 67 5.62 -12.28 6.96
CA ARG A 67 5.07 -13.64 6.82
C ARG A 67 4.49 -13.91 5.43
N ARG A 68 3.77 -12.94 4.86
CA ARG A 68 3.22 -13.07 3.50
C ARG A 68 4.29 -13.05 2.43
N LEU A 69 5.34 -12.24 2.63
CA LEU A 69 6.51 -12.24 1.76
C LEU A 69 7.22 -13.60 1.81
N ALA A 70 7.41 -14.17 3.01
CA ALA A 70 8.00 -15.49 3.16
C ALA A 70 7.21 -16.58 2.42
N GLU A 71 5.89 -16.61 2.61
CA GLU A 71 4.98 -17.54 1.93
C GLU A 71 5.04 -17.39 0.40
N ALA A 72 4.97 -16.15 -0.10
CA ALA A 72 4.90 -15.89 -1.54
C ALA A 72 6.25 -16.12 -2.25
N ALA A 73 7.36 -15.82 -1.59
CA ALA A 73 8.71 -15.92 -2.16
C ALA A 73 9.36 -17.30 -1.95
N ASP A 74 8.66 -18.24 -1.29
CA ASP A 74 9.16 -19.56 -0.91
C ASP A 74 10.44 -19.44 -0.04
N LEU A 75 10.29 -18.73 1.08
CA LEU A 75 11.31 -18.56 2.12
C LEU A 75 10.93 -19.38 3.36
N ALA A 76 11.92 -19.70 4.19
CA ALA A 76 11.76 -20.51 5.38
C ALA A 76 10.81 -19.88 6.39
N ASP A 77 10.99 -18.58 6.67
CA ASP A 77 10.17 -17.87 7.65
C ASP A 77 10.21 -16.33 7.46
N ALA A 78 9.50 -15.63 8.35
CA ALA A 78 9.48 -14.18 8.38
C ALA A 78 10.81 -13.54 8.80
N ALA A 79 11.74 -14.26 9.43
CA ALA A 79 13.07 -13.74 9.75
C ALA A 79 13.94 -13.73 8.50
N GLU A 80 13.93 -14.81 7.70
CA GLU A 80 14.59 -14.84 6.39
C GLU A 80 14.03 -13.75 5.47
N ALA A 81 12.70 -13.54 5.44
CA ALA A 81 12.11 -12.49 4.62
C ALA A 81 12.60 -11.08 5.00
N ARG A 82 12.77 -10.78 6.29
CA ARG A 82 13.32 -9.50 6.75
C ARG A 82 14.78 -9.33 6.33
N ALA A 83 15.61 -10.35 6.54
CA ALA A 83 17.01 -10.31 6.12
C ALA A 83 17.16 -10.10 4.60
N MET A 84 16.29 -10.72 3.80
CA MET A 84 16.26 -10.50 2.34
C MET A 84 15.80 -9.09 1.98
N VAL A 85 14.82 -8.52 2.69
CA VAL A 85 14.40 -7.12 2.51
C VAL A 85 15.53 -6.16 2.84
N ASP A 86 16.22 -6.35 3.97
CA ASP A 86 17.35 -5.52 4.39
C ASP A 86 18.46 -5.57 3.32
N ARG A 87 18.76 -6.77 2.81
CA ARG A 87 19.71 -6.95 1.71
C ARG A 87 19.28 -6.23 0.42
N LEU A 88 18.00 -6.28 0.03
CA LEU A 88 17.51 -5.51 -1.12
C LEU A 88 17.65 -4.01 -0.91
N HIS A 89 17.38 -3.54 0.31
CA HIS A 89 17.52 -2.14 0.67
C HIS A 89 18.98 -1.67 0.48
N GLU A 90 19.95 -2.42 1.01
CA GLU A 90 21.37 -2.15 0.84
C GLU A 90 21.78 -2.09 -0.64
N LEU A 91 21.28 -3.02 -1.44
CA LEU A 91 21.56 -3.05 -2.88
C LEU A 91 20.99 -1.83 -3.61
N TYR A 92 19.75 -1.43 -3.30
CA TYR A 92 19.16 -0.23 -3.88
C TYR A 92 19.86 1.06 -3.48
N ASP A 93 20.40 1.14 -2.27
CA ASP A 93 21.22 2.26 -1.83
C ASP A 93 22.58 2.28 -2.54
N ALA A 94 23.26 1.14 -2.62
CA ALA A 94 24.54 1.00 -3.31
C ALA A 94 24.46 1.37 -4.80
N ASP A 95 23.38 0.95 -5.48
CA ASP A 95 23.13 1.23 -6.89
C ASP A 95 22.62 2.65 -7.17
N GLY A 96 22.29 3.42 -6.13
CA GLY A 96 21.61 4.70 -6.29
C GLY A 96 20.23 4.59 -6.95
N SER A 97 19.56 3.44 -6.77
CA SER A 97 18.29 3.06 -7.43
C SER A 97 17.20 4.13 -7.25
N ALA A 98 16.29 4.19 -8.22
CA ALA A 98 15.10 5.04 -8.12
C ALA A 98 14.08 4.54 -7.09
N PHE A 99 14.25 3.31 -6.61
CA PHE A 99 13.37 2.64 -5.68
C PHE A 99 13.97 2.56 -4.28
N GLN A 100 13.10 2.42 -3.28
CA GLN A 100 13.43 2.10 -1.90
C GLN A 100 12.32 1.23 -1.31
N ILE A 101 12.66 0.42 -0.31
CA ILE A 101 11.67 -0.38 0.43
C ILE A 101 11.36 0.35 1.72
N GLU A 102 10.07 0.56 1.98
CA GLU A 102 9.57 1.19 3.20
C GLU A 102 8.75 0.20 4.03
N GLU A 103 8.83 0.33 5.35
CA GLU A 103 7.95 -0.39 6.27
C GLU A 103 6.72 0.47 6.61
N ILE A 104 5.54 0.04 6.18
CA ILE A 104 4.28 0.78 6.29
C ILE A 104 3.21 -0.15 6.86
N ALA A 105 2.52 0.30 7.90
CA ALA A 105 1.46 -0.43 8.60
C ALA A 105 1.82 -1.88 9.01
N GLY A 106 3.08 -2.14 9.33
CA GLY A 106 3.64 -3.45 9.70
C GLY A 106 3.93 -4.39 8.52
N GLY A 107 4.08 -3.85 7.32
CA GLY A 107 4.48 -4.58 6.12
C GLY A 107 5.45 -3.79 5.26
N TYR A 108 6.00 -4.41 4.23
CA TYR A 108 6.98 -3.80 3.34
C TYR A 108 6.36 -3.46 1.98
N GLN A 109 6.75 -2.32 1.43
CA GLN A 109 6.32 -1.89 0.10
C GLN A 109 7.50 -1.29 -0.66
N LEU A 110 7.62 -1.64 -1.94
CA LEU A 110 8.55 -0.99 -2.85
C LEU A 110 7.96 0.32 -3.34
N LEU A 111 8.65 1.43 -3.09
CA LEU A 111 8.24 2.77 -3.50
C LEU A 111 9.35 3.46 -4.28
N THR A 112 8.98 4.48 -5.05
CA THR A 112 9.96 5.39 -5.66
C THR A 112 10.50 6.36 -4.61
N ARG A 113 11.79 6.70 -4.66
CA ARG A 113 12.38 7.65 -3.71
C ARG A 113 11.73 9.04 -3.81
N PRO A 114 11.53 9.76 -2.69
CA PRO A 114 10.87 11.07 -2.66
C PRO A 114 11.50 12.11 -3.59
N ARG A 115 12.83 12.04 -3.81
CA ARG A 115 13.55 12.95 -4.72
C ARG A 115 12.98 12.96 -6.14
N TYR A 116 12.34 11.88 -6.60
CA TYR A 116 11.76 11.78 -7.95
C TYR A 116 10.32 12.29 -8.06
N HIS A 117 9.69 12.68 -6.95
CA HIS A 117 8.30 13.17 -6.92
C HIS A 117 7.99 14.27 -7.96
N PRO A 118 8.85 15.31 -8.19
CA PRO A 118 8.55 16.39 -9.15
C PRO A 118 8.33 15.92 -10.60
N TRP A 119 8.90 14.78 -10.98
CA TRP A 119 8.72 14.18 -12.30
C TRP A 119 7.52 13.25 -12.33
N LEU A 120 7.37 12.39 -11.32
CA LEU A 120 6.28 11.41 -11.23
C LEU A 120 4.90 12.08 -11.11
N ALA A 121 4.82 13.20 -10.40
CA ALA A 121 3.60 13.99 -10.26
C ALA A 121 3.04 14.47 -11.61
N ARG A 122 3.87 14.61 -12.65
CA ARG A 122 3.45 15.01 -14.00
C ARG A 122 2.70 13.90 -14.73
N LEU A 123 3.01 12.64 -14.42
CA LEU A 123 2.34 11.47 -15.01
C LEU A 123 1.01 11.15 -14.33
N LYS A 124 0.87 11.50 -13.04
CA LYS A 124 -0.39 11.36 -12.32
C LYS A 124 -1.41 12.35 -12.90
N ARG A 125 -2.17 11.92 -13.92
CA ARG A 125 -3.48 12.53 -14.23
C ARG A 125 -4.27 12.46 -12.94
N THR A 126 -4.65 13.61 -12.39
CA THR A 126 -5.38 13.79 -11.14
C THR A 126 -6.67 12.97 -11.15
N GLY A 127 -6.55 11.68 -10.84
CA GLY A 127 -7.65 10.86 -10.34
C GLY A 127 -8.08 11.46 -9.02
N HIS A 128 -9.39 11.48 -8.79
CA HIS A 128 -10.03 12.06 -7.61
C HIS A 128 -9.59 11.34 -6.30
N GLU A 129 -8.36 11.57 -5.85
CA GLU A 129 -8.04 11.42 -4.45
C GLU A 129 -8.88 12.46 -3.73
N LEU A 130 -9.90 11.99 -3.01
CA LEU A 130 -10.79 12.83 -2.21
C LEU A 130 -9.96 13.54 -1.15
N LYS A 131 -9.43 14.72 -1.50
CA LYS A 131 -8.67 15.59 -0.61
C LYS A 131 -9.46 15.79 0.67
N LEU A 132 -8.85 15.43 1.80
CA LEU A 132 -9.40 15.75 3.10
C LEU A 132 -9.36 17.28 3.25
N THR A 133 -10.48 17.88 3.61
CA THR A 133 -10.52 19.32 3.90
C THR A 133 -9.67 19.63 5.13
N PRO A 134 -9.20 20.88 5.32
CA PRO A 134 -8.45 21.26 6.52
C PRO A 134 -9.17 20.86 7.81
N ALA A 135 -10.49 21.11 7.89
CA ALA A 135 -11.29 20.72 9.05
C ALA A 135 -11.37 19.20 9.27
N THR A 136 -11.31 18.40 8.21
CA THR A 136 -11.27 16.93 8.30
C THR A 136 -9.91 16.45 8.79
N LEU A 137 -8.83 17.02 8.26
CA LEU A 137 -7.46 16.73 8.70
C LEU A 137 -7.24 17.10 10.16
N GLU A 138 -7.74 18.25 10.61
CA GLU A 138 -7.67 18.64 12.03
C GLU A 138 -8.40 17.65 12.94
N THR A 139 -9.59 17.16 12.56
CA THR A 139 -10.33 16.16 13.34
C THR A 139 -9.55 14.84 13.39
N LEU A 140 -9.05 14.41 12.23
CA LEU A 140 -8.26 13.18 12.12
C LEU A 140 -6.98 13.26 12.95
N ALA A 141 -6.29 14.40 12.95
CA ALA A 141 -5.10 14.63 13.75
C ALA A 141 -5.41 14.53 15.26
N VAL A 142 -6.48 15.19 15.74
CA VAL A 142 -6.88 15.08 17.16
C VAL A 142 -7.12 13.62 17.55
N ILE A 143 -7.80 12.85 16.70
CA ILE A 143 -8.03 11.41 16.94
C ILE A 143 -6.70 10.64 16.94
N ALA A 144 -5.83 10.85 15.95
CA ALA A 144 -4.56 10.13 15.82
C ALA A 144 -3.64 10.33 17.04
N TYR A 145 -3.53 11.57 17.55
CA TYR A 145 -2.67 11.91 18.67
C TYR A 145 -3.24 11.56 20.05
N LYS A 146 -4.56 11.50 20.19
CA LYS A 146 -5.22 11.31 21.51
C LYS A 146 -6.00 10.01 21.64
N GLN A 147 -5.95 9.13 20.64
CA GLN A 147 -6.64 7.85 20.70
C GLN A 147 -6.19 6.97 21.89
N PRO A 148 -7.09 6.15 22.45
CA PRO A 148 -8.53 6.10 22.14
C PRO A 148 -9.28 7.30 22.74
N ILE A 149 -10.13 7.98 21.95
CA ILE A 149 -10.80 9.24 22.35
C ILE A 149 -12.31 9.24 22.08
N MET A 150 -13.10 9.91 22.92
CA MET A 150 -14.54 10.10 22.72
C MET A 150 -14.83 11.28 21.76
N ARG A 151 -15.95 11.22 21.02
CA ARG A 151 -16.37 12.34 20.15
C ARG A 151 -16.46 13.68 20.89
N ALA A 152 -17.03 13.69 22.10
CA ALA A 152 -17.16 14.91 22.89
C ALA A 152 -15.80 15.53 23.27
N GLU A 153 -14.76 14.71 23.45
CA GLU A 153 -13.40 15.21 23.73
C GLU A 153 -12.75 15.80 22.48
N VAL A 154 -13.00 15.20 21.31
CA VAL A 154 -12.58 15.78 20.03
C VAL A 154 -13.23 17.15 19.81
N GLU A 155 -14.54 17.25 20.05
CA GLU A 155 -15.30 18.51 19.96
C GLU A 155 -14.79 19.55 20.95
N LYS A 156 -14.45 19.14 22.17
CA LYS A 156 -13.84 20.02 23.18
C LYS A 156 -12.49 20.59 22.74
N VAL A 157 -11.66 19.79 22.06
CA VAL A 157 -10.36 20.24 21.53
C VAL A 157 -10.55 21.15 20.31
N ARG A 158 -11.48 20.82 19.42
CA ARG A 158 -11.74 21.57 18.18
C ARG A 158 -12.56 22.84 18.39
N GLY A 159 -13.34 22.92 19.45
CA GLY A 159 -14.29 24.00 19.72
C GLY A 159 -15.54 23.98 18.84
N VAL A 160 -15.73 22.96 17.99
CA VAL A 160 -16.86 22.83 17.06
C VAL A 160 -17.33 21.38 16.98
N ALA A 161 -18.59 21.17 16.57
CA ALA A 161 -19.17 19.84 16.38
C ALA A 161 -18.44 19.06 15.27
N CYS A 162 -18.17 17.77 15.50
CA CYS A 162 -17.39 16.96 14.55
C CYS A 162 -18.06 15.63 14.18
N GLY A 163 -19.32 15.40 14.58
CA GLY A 163 -20.01 14.12 14.35
C GLY A 163 -20.04 13.67 12.89
N GLU A 164 -20.37 14.57 11.97
CA GLU A 164 -20.40 14.28 10.54
C GLU A 164 -19.00 13.99 9.97
N VAL A 165 -17.97 14.70 10.45
CA VAL A 165 -16.58 14.48 10.04
C VAL A 165 -16.09 13.12 10.52
N VAL A 166 -16.38 12.74 11.77
CA VAL A 166 -16.04 11.41 12.31
C VAL A 166 -16.72 10.31 11.50
N ARG A 167 -18.00 10.49 11.14
CA ARG A 167 -18.74 9.56 10.28
C ARG A 167 -18.06 9.39 8.92
N GLN A 168 -17.69 10.49 8.25
CA GLN A 168 -16.99 10.45 6.96
C GLN A 168 -15.61 9.78 7.06
N LEU A 169 -14.86 10.04 8.14
CA LEU A 169 -13.56 9.39 8.39
C LEU A 169 -13.71 7.87 8.59
N MET A 170 -14.81 7.44 9.21
CA MET A 170 -15.14 6.02 9.35
C MET A 170 -15.54 5.38 8.03
N GLU A 171 -16.39 6.04 7.22
CA GLU A 171 -16.76 5.56 5.88
C GLU A 171 -15.55 5.37 4.97
N ARG A 172 -14.56 6.27 5.11
CA ARG A 172 -13.28 6.18 4.39
C ARG A 172 -12.35 5.11 4.96
N GLY A 173 -12.68 4.55 6.11
CA GLY A 173 -11.88 3.55 6.82
C GLY A 173 -10.62 4.11 7.47
N LEU A 174 -10.50 5.43 7.67
CA LEU A 174 -9.35 6.06 8.35
C LEU A 174 -9.49 6.00 9.89
N VAL A 175 -10.73 5.97 10.38
CA VAL A 175 -11.08 5.87 11.80
C VAL A 175 -12.03 4.68 12.00
N ARG A 176 -11.97 4.06 13.18
CA ARG A 176 -12.87 2.99 13.62
C ARG A 176 -13.30 3.19 15.07
N VAL A 177 -14.33 2.46 15.48
CA VAL A 177 -14.66 2.31 16.90
C VAL A 177 -13.64 1.35 17.53
N ALA A 178 -13.03 1.78 18.63
CA ALA A 178 -12.05 1.02 19.40
C ALA A 178 -12.64 0.37 20.66
N GLY A 179 -13.82 0.81 21.07
CA GLY A 179 -14.51 0.30 22.25
C GLY A 179 -15.60 1.28 22.71
N ARG A 180 -16.00 1.15 23.96
CA ARG A 180 -16.87 2.11 24.65
C ARG A 180 -16.20 2.54 25.94
N HIS A 181 -16.36 3.79 26.32
CA HIS A 181 -15.89 4.31 27.59
C HIS A 181 -16.80 3.82 28.73
N ASP A 182 -16.26 3.68 29.94
CA ASP A 182 -17.00 3.17 31.11
C ASP A 182 -17.83 4.25 31.84
N SER A 183 -17.80 5.48 31.34
CA SER A 183 -18.61 6.58 31.86
C SER A 183 -20.10 6.41 31.55
N LEU A 184 -20.92 7.22 32.24
CA LEU A 184 -22.37 7.26 32.04
C LEU A 184 -22.73 7.47 30.55
N GLY A 185 -23.65 6.66 30.05
CA GLY A 185 -24.05 6.66 28.63
C GLY A 185 -23.15 5.82 27.71
N ARG A 186 -22.03 5.30 28.22
CA ARG A 186 -21.09 4.39 27.53
C ARG A 186 -20.75 4.84 26.09
N PRO A 187 -20.26 6.08 25.92
CA PRO A 187 -19.98 6.64 24.60
C PRO A 187 -18.91 5.83 23.85
N GLN A 188 -18.95 5.86 22.52
CA GLN A 188 -17.96 5.19 21.68
C GLN A 188 -16.58 5.85 21.80
N LEU A 189 -15.54 5.02 21.81
CA LEU A 189 -14.14 5.42 21.67
C LEU A 189 -13.68 5.22 20.23
N TYR A 190 -12.94 6.18 19.70
CA TYR A 190 -12.45 6.19 18.33
C TYR A 190 -10.93 6.04 18.28
N SER A 191 -10.46 5.34 17.26
CA SER A 191 -9.03 5.18 16.95
C SER A 191 -8.82 5.10 15.43
N THR A 192 -7.61 5.39 15.00
CA THR A 192 -7.15 5.25 13.63
C THR A 192 -7.00 3.77 13.22
N THR A 193 -6.87 3.54 11.92
CA THR A 193 -6.80 2.20 11.32
C THR A 193 -5.44 1.96 10.64
N LYS A 194 -5.22 0.73 10.14
CA LYS A 194 -4.08 0.46 9.24
C LYS A 194 -4.13 1.27 7.96
N LYS A 195 -5.32 1.57 7.44
CA LYS A 195 -5.48 2.41 6.25
C LYS A 195 -5.02 3.85 6.52
N PHE A 196 -5.20 4.35 7.74
CA PHE A 196 -4.57 5.62 8.15
C PHE A 196 -3.04 5.50 8.07
N LEU A 197 -2.45 4.48 8.68
CA LEU A 197 -1.00 4.27 8.61
C LEU A 197 -0.48 4.22 7.17
N GLN A 198 -1.16 3.47 6.29
CA GLN A 198 -0.84 3.40 4.86
C GLN A 198 -0.94 4.76 4.15
N ALA A 199 -2.05 5.47 4.34
CA ALA A 199 -2.28 6.75 3.69
C ALA A 199 -1.25 7.83 4.10
N PHE A 200 -0.69 7.71 5.30
CA PHE A 200 0.31 8.65 5.83
C PHE A 200 1.75 8.09 5.82
N GLY A 201 1.97 6.90 5.25
CA GLY A 201 3.30 6.28 5.15
C GLY A 201 3.94 5.95 6.50
N LEU A 202 3.14 5.61 7.51
CA LEU A 202 3.59 5.31 8.87
C LEU A 202 3.66 3.80 9.10
N ASN A 203 4.66 3.32 9.84
CA ASN A 203 4.68 1.92 10.25
C ASN A 203 3.74 1.68 11.45
N ALA A 204 3.78 2.57 12.43
CA ALA A 204 3.01 2.53 13.65
C ALA A 204 2.55 3.92 14.10
N ILE A 205 1.57 3.96 15.00
CA ILE A 205 1.03 5.22 15.57
C ILE A 205 2.07 6.00 16.35
N LYS A 206 3.01 5.31 17.00
CA LYS A 206 4.11 5.92 17.74
C LYS A 206 5.09 6.68 16.84
N ASP A 207 5.05 6.46 15.53
CA ASP A 207 5.91 7.15 14.56
C ASP A 207 5.32 8.50 14.13
N LEU A 208 4.18 8.90 14.70
CA LEU A 208 3.65 10.25 14.52
C LEU A 208 4.63 11.28 15.09
N PRO A 209 4.86 12.41 14.39
CA PRO A 209 5.71 13.48 14.89
C PRO A 209 5.29 13.97 16.28
N GLU A 210 6.25 14.26 17.17
CA GLU A 210 5.90 14.85 18.46
C GLU A 210 5.16 16.19 18.25
N VAL A 211 4.12 16.42 19.05
CA VAL A 211 3.27 17.62 18.92
C VAL A 211 4.07 18.92 19.09
N GLU A 212 5.17 18.86 19.83
CA GLU A 212 6.12 19.97 20.05
C GLU A 212 6.94 20.28 18.80
N ALA A 213 7.32 19.27 18.01
CA ALA A 213 8.03 19.44 16.74
C ALA A 213 7.16 20.13 15.68
N LEU A 214 5.83 19.99 15.76
CA LEU A 214 4.89 20.64 14.83
C LEU A 214 4.70 22.14 15.06
N ARG A 215 5.17 22.68 16.20
CA ARG A 215 5.10 24.13 16.51
C ARG A 215 6.20 24.94 15.83
N ASN A 216 7.28 24.30 15.37
CA ASN A 216 8.40 24.95 14.66
C ASN A 216 8.66 24.27 13.31
N PRO A 217 7.87 24.55 12.26
CA PRO A 217 8.10 24.00 10.92
C PRO A 217 9.26 24.70 10.17
N GLY A 218 10.33 25.10 10.86
CA GLY A 218 11.42 25.87 10.25
C GLY A 218 12.57 26.21 11.20
N SER A 219 13.40 25.23 11.54
CA SER A 219 14.79 25.45 11.97
C SER A 219 15.70 24.67 11.05
#